data_AF-A0A2G0E790-F1
#
_entry.id   AF-A0A2G0E790-F1
#
_cell.length_a   1.000
_cell.length_b   1.000
_cell.length_c   1.000
_cell.angle_alpha   90.00
_cell.angle_beta   90.00
_cell.angle_gamma   90.00
#
_symmetry.space_group_name_H-M   'P 1'
#
loop_
_entity.id
_entity.type
_entity.pdbx_description
1 polymer ?
#
loop_
_entity_poly.entity_id
_entity_poly.type
_entity_poly.pdbx_seq_one_letter_code
_entity_poly.pdbx_strand_id
1 'polypeptide(L)'
;LKFYIGDVRDINSVKNAMYGVDYVFHAAALKQVPSCEFFPMEAVKTNIIGTDNVVTAAIEMGIQKVICLSTDKAAYPINAMGISKAMMEKVFVAKARTVTDERTMICGTRYGNVMASRGSVIPLFIDQIKNGKPLTVTDPGMTRFLMSLEEAVELVVFAFQNAKAGDIMVQKSPASTVGDLAQAIKELFHADNEIHIIGTRHGEKRYETLLTKEEYLVAQDMGDFYRVPADTRDLNYDKYFVEGSKELTQEGEYNSDNTQR
;
A
#
# COMPACT_ATOMS: atom_id res chain seq x y z
N LEU A 1 -7.13 13.62 -22.99
CA LEU A 1 -7.72 12.85 -21.87
C LEU A 1 -9.07 12.31 -22.32
N LYS A 2 -9.38 11.05 -22.00
CA LYS A 2 -10.71 10.44 -22.21
C LYS A 2 -11.25 10.03 -20.84
N PHE A 3 -12.56 10.16 -20.64
CA PHE A 3 -13.21 9.82 -19.37
C PHE A 3 -14.16 8.65 -19.61
N TYR A 4 -13.96 7.56 -18.88
CA TYR A 4 -14.78 6.36 -18.96
C TYR A 4 -15.57 6.22 -17.66
N ILE A 5 -16.87 5.99 -17.78
CA ILE A 5 -17.69 5.57 -16.65
C ILE A 5 -17.56 4.07 -16.53
N GLY A 6 -17.17 3.59 -15.35
CA GLY A 6 -17.11 2.17 -15.09
C GLY A 6 -16.85 1.82 -13.64
N ASP A 7 -16.95 0.53 -13.36
CA ASP A 7 -16.75 -0.05 -12.03
C ASP A 7 -15.87 -1.29 -12.13
N VAL A 8 -14.81 -1.35 -11.32
CA VAL A 8 -13.92 -2.52 -11.26
C VAL A 8 -14.65 -3.79 -10.83
N ARG A 9 -15.81 -3.67 -10.16
CA ARG A 9 -16.65 -4.80 -9.75
C ARG A 9 -17.37 -5.47 -10.92
N ASP A 10 -17.48 -4.79 -12.08
CA ASP A 10 -18.07 -5.34 -13.29
C ASP A 10 -16.99 -5.53 -14.37
N ILE A 11 -16.64 -6.78 -14.65
CA ILE A 11 -15.61 -7.12 -15.64
C ILE A 11 -15.97 -6.61 -17.06
N ASN A 12 -17.24 -6.55 -17.43
CA ASN A 12 -17.64 -6.04 -18.74
C ASN A 12 -17.41 -4.53 -18.83
N SER A 13 -17.69 -3.81 -17.74
CA SER A 13 -17.38 -2.39 -17.61
C SER A 13 -15.87 -2.13 -17.74
N VAL A 14 -15.05 -2.95 -17.08
CA VAL A 14 -13.58 -2.88 -17.19
C VAL A 14 -13.11 -3.15 -18.62
N LYS A 15 -13.59 -4.22 -19.26
CA LYS A 15 -13.22 -4.59 -20.64
C LYS A 15 -13.48 -3.46 -21.64
N ASN A 16 -14.61 -2.76 -21.50
CA ASN A 16 -14.95 -1.63 -22.36
C ASN A 16 -13.95 -0.46 -22.25
N ALA A 17 -13.33 -0.28 -21.09
CA ALA A 17 -12.30 0.74 -20.86
C ALA A 17 -10.89 0.30 -21.31
N MET A 18 -10.68 -0.98 -21.64
CA MET A 18 -9.37 -1.55 -21.98
C MET A 18 -9.07 -1.61 -23.49
N TYR A 19 -10.01 -1.25 -24.35
CA TYR A 19 -9.78 -1.24 -25.80
C TYR A 19 -8.65 -0.28 -26.20
N GLY A 20 -7.57 -0.82 -26.76
CA GLY A 20 -6.41 -0.05 -27.21
C GLY A 20 -5.56 0.52 -26.08
N VAL A 21 -5.65 -0.06 -24.88
CA VAL A 21 -4.81 0.30 -23.72
C VAL A 21 -3.52 -0.53 -23.75
N ASP A 22 -2.38 0.10 -23.48
CA ASP A 22 -1.09 -0.59 -23.33
C ASP A 22 -0.73 -0.89 -21.88
N TYR A 23 -1.09 0.03 -20.97
CA TYR A 23 -0.66 0.01 -19.57
C TYR A 23 -1.80 0.39 -18.63
N VAL A 24 -1.85 -0.26 -17.45
CA VAL A 24 -2.87 -0.04 -16.43
C VAL A 24 -2.22 0.31 -15.10
N PHE A 25 -2.58 1.48 -14.55
CA PHE A 25 -2.35 1.83 -13.15
C PHE A 25 -3.63 1.59 -12.35
N HIS A 26 -3.68 0.49 -11.60
CA HIS A 26 -4.87 0.09 -10.85
C HIS A 26 -4.87 0.72 -9.45
N ALA A 27 -5.52 1.89 -9.36
CA ALA A 27 -5.64 2.68 -8.13
C ALA A 27 -7.04 2.64 -7.49
N ALA A 28 -8.01 1.92 -8.09
CA ALA A 28 -9.37 1.85 -7.57
C ALA A 28 -9.41 1.04 -6.27
N ALA A 29 -9.95 1.63 -5.20
CA ALA A 29 -10.03 0.98 -3.89
C ALA A 29 -11.03 1.64 -2.94
N LEU A 30 -11.57 0.85 -2.03
CA LEU A 30 -12.06 1.35 -0.74
C LEU A 30 -10.89 1.39 0.24
N LYS A 31 -10.51 2.60 0.68
CA LYS A 31 -9.28 2.84 1.43
C LYS A 31 -9.46 3.47 2.82
N GLN A 32 -10.69 3.73 3.23
CA GLN A 32 -10.99 4.32 4.54
C GLN A 32 -11.20 3.19 5.56
N VAL A 33 -10.40 3.19 6.63
CA VAL A 33 -10.42 2.12 7.65
C VAL A 33 -11.84 1.91 8.23
N PRO A 34 -12.54 2.95 8.75
CA PRO A 34 -13.84 2.73 9.38
C PRO A 34 -14.89 2.16 8.43
N SER A 35 -14.95 2.63 7.18
CA SER A 35 -15.93 2.12 6.22
C SER A 35 -15.66 0.68 5.82
N CYS A 36 -14.39 0.27 5.71
CA CYS A 36 -14.05 -1.12 5.43
C CYS A 36 -14.34 -2.02 6.63
N GLU A 37 -14.18 -1.51 7.85
CA GLU A 37 -14.49 -2.26 9.07
C GLU A 37 -16.00 -2.50 9.23
N PHE A 38 -16.83 -1.50 8.90
CA PHE A 38 -18.29 -1.63 8.95
C PHE A 38 -18.87 -2.37 7.75
N PHE A 39 -18.21 -2.31 6.59
CA PHE A 39 -18.66 -2.94 5.36
C PHE A 39 -17.55 -3.79 4.72
N PRO A 40 -17.08 -4.85 5.40
CA PRO A 40 -15.92 -5.64 4.93
C PRO A 40 -16.19 -6.32 3.59
N MET A 41 -17.43 -6.73 3.32
CA MET A 41 -17.79 -7.32 2.03
C MET A 41 -17.70 -6.31 0.88
N GLU A 42 -17.84 -5.02 1.13
CA GLU A 42 -17.64 -3.99 0.11
C GLU A 42 -16.15 -3.78 -0.17
N ALA A 43 -15.30 -3.89 0.86
CA ALA A 43 -13.85 -3.94 0.69
C ALA A 43 -13.41 -5.16 -0.12
N VAL A 44 -14.01 -6.34 0.13
CA VAL A 44 -13.78 -7.56 -0.67
C VAL A 44 -14.16 -7.34 -2.14
N LYS A 45 -15.37 -6.85 -2.41
CA LYS A 45 -15.85 -6.61 -3.79
C LYS A 45 -14.95 -5.65 -4.55
N THR A 46 -14.51 -4.56 -3.90
CA THR A 46 -13.73 -3.51 -4.58
C THR A 46 -12.26 -3.87 -4.68
N ASN A 47 -11.63 -4.24 -3.57
CA ASN A 47 -10.18 -4.35 -3.47
C ASN A 47 -9.69 -5.73 -3.92
N ILE A 48 -10.48 -6.79 -3.75
CA ILE A 48 -10.09 -8.16 -4.10
C ILE A 48 -10.72 -8.56 -5.44
N ILE A 49 -12.05 -8.66 -5.50
CA ILE A 49 -12.76 -9.10 -6.71
C ILE A 49 -12.54 -8.08 -7.84
N GLY A 50 -12.62 -6.78 -7.54
CA GLY A 50 -12.37 -5.73 -8.52
C GLY A 50 -10.94 -5.78 -9.08
N THR A 51 -9.95 -6.14 -8.27
CA THR A 51 -8.58 -6.36 -8.75
C THR A 51 -8.48 -7.61 -9.62
N ASP A 52 -9.12 -8.72 -9.24
CA ASP A 52 -9.16 -9.92 -10.07
C ASP A 52 -9.81 -9.64 -11.43
N ASN A 53 -10.89 -8.86 -11.49
CA ASN A 53 -11.52 -8.42 -12.74
C ASN A 53 -10.55 -7.61 -13.60
N VAL A 54 -9.87 -6.60 -13.03
CA VAL A 54 -8.91 -5.76 -13.75
C VAL A 54 -7.76 -6.58 -14.29
N VAL A 55 -7.13 -7.41 -13.47
CA VAL A 55 -5.98 -8.23 -13.89
C VAL A 55 -6.41 -9.27 -14.93
N THR A 56 -7.57 -9.92 -14.74
CA THR A 56 -8.09 -10.90 -15.69
C THR A 56 -8.41 -10.26 -17.05
N ALA A 57 -9.12 -9.13 -17.06
CA ALA A 57 -9.42 -8.40 -18.28
C ALA A 57 -8.14 -7.91 -18.98
N ALA A 58 -7.13 -7.47 -18.22
CA ALA A 58 -5.85 -7.06 -18.77
C ALA A 58 -5.11 -8.20 -19.49
N ILE A 59 -5.09 -9.40 -18.90
CA ILE A 59 -4.52 -10.61 -19.51
C ILE A 59 -5.27 -11.01 -20.80
N GLU A 60 -6.60 -10.98 -20.76
CA GLU A 60 -7.45 -11.32 -21.90
C GLU A 60 -7.26 -10.34 -23.07
N MET A 61 -7.08 -9.07 -22.78
CA MET A 61 -6.89 -8.00 -23.78
C MET A 61 -5.43 -7.83 -24.22
N GLY A 62 -4.48 -8.58 -23.65
CA GLY A 62 -3.06 -8.48 -24.01
C GLY A 62 -2.42 -7.15 -23.61
N ILE A 63 -2.85 -6.58 -22.48
CA ILE A 63 -2.24 -5.38 -21.89
C ILE A 63 -0.79 -5.70 -21.49
N GLN A 64 0.14 -4.80 -21.75
CA GLN A 64 1.56 -5.05 -21.54
C GLN A 64 1.95 -5.03 -20.05
N LYS A 65 1.43 -4.05 -19.28
CA LYS A 65 1.77 -3.87 -17.86
C LYS A 65 0.57 -3.49 -17.00
N VAL A 66 0.46 -4.11 -15.83
CA VAL A 66 -0.52 -3.76 -14.79
C VAL A 66 0.21 -3.51 -13.47
N ILE A 67 0.03 -2.33 -12.89
CA ILE A 67 0.63 -1.94 -11.61
C ILE A 67 -0.49 -1.75 -10.60
N CYS A 68 -0.52 -2.60 -9.56
CA CYS A 68 -1.50 -2.55 -8.48
C CYS A 68 -1.01 -1.71 -7.30
N LEU A 69 -1.84 -0.78 -6.81
CA LEU A 69 -1.48 0.06 -5.66
C LEU A 69 -1.96 -0.54 -4.34
N SER A 70 -1.01 -0.84 -3.45
CA SER A 70 -1.22 -1.33 -2.10
C SER A 70 -0.75 -0.32 -1.04
N THR A 71 -0.72 -0.73 0.22
CA THR A 71 -0.45 0.12 1.40
C THR A 71 0.34 -0.63 2.46
N ASP A 72 1.14 0.06 3.25
CA ASP A 72 1.80 -0.47 4.45
C ASP A 72 0.86 -1.27 5.38
N LYS A 73 -0.43 -0.92 5.45
CA LYS A 73 -1.43 -1.63 6.27
C LYS A 73 -1.72 -3.04 5.78
N ALA A 74 -1.24 -3.42 4.59
CA ALA A 74 -1.29 -4.78 4.07
C ALA A 74 -0.22 -5.69 4.69
N ALA A 75 0.88 -5.14 5.22
CA ALA A 75 1.87 -5.91 5.96
C ALA A 75 1.40 -6.07 7.41
N TYR A 76 1.31 -7.30 7.92
CA TYR A 76 0.72 -7.63 9.23
C TYR A 76 -0.61 -6.91 9.49
N PRO A 77 -1.63 -7.09 8.63
CA PRO A 77 -2.84 -6.28 8.65
C PRO A 77 -3.69 -6.57 9.89
N ILE A 78 -4.24 -5.52 10.52
CA ILE A 78 -5.10 -5.63 11.71
C ILE A 78 -6.52 -5.08 11.51
N ASN A 79 -6.79 -4.47 10.36
CA ASN A 79 -8.08 -3.89 10.01
C ASN A 79 -8.55 -4.40 8.64
N ALA A 80 -9.85 -4.39 8.39
CA ALA A 80 -10.46 -4.96 7.18
C ALA A 80 -9.94 -4.32 5.89
N MET A 81 -9.59 -3.02 5.92
CA MET A 81 -8.98 -2.32 4.79
C MET A 81 -7.62 -2.93 4.45
N GLY A 82 -6.72 -3.03 5.42
CA GLY A 82 -5.40 -3.64 5.28
C GLY A 82 -5.48 -5.11 4.88
N ILE A 83 -6.38 -5.89 5.48
CA ILE A 83 -6.60 -7.31 5.14
C ILE A 83 -7.02 -7.45 3.67
N SER A 84 -7.95 -6.60 3.21
CA SER A 84 -8.40 -6.65 1.82
C SER A 84 -7.29 -6.30 0.82
N LYS A 85 -6.36 -5.40 1.20
CA LYS A 85 -5.20 -5.04 0.38
C LYS A 85 -4.08 -6.10 0.44
N ALA A 86 -3.87 -6.75 1.58
CA ALA A 86 -2.99 -7.91 1.68
C ALA A 86 -3.49 -9.07 0.80
N MET A 87 -4.81 -9.31 0.78
CA MET A 87 -5.39 -10.32 -0.10
C MET A 87 -5.30 -9.91 -1.58
N MET A 88 -5.51 -8.63 -1.90
CA MET A 88 -5.27 -8.09 -3.25
C MET A 88 -3.84 -8.37 -3.72
N GLU A 89 -2.83 -8.22 -2.86
CA GLU A 89 -1.45 -8.55 -3.19
C GLU A 89 -1.28 -10.02 -3.54
N LYS A 90 -1.84 -10.92 -2.73
CA LYS A 90 -1.81 -12.36 -3.04
C LYS A 90 -2.52 -12.67 -4.36
N VAL A 91 -3.61 -11.99 -4.70
CA VAL A 91 -4.33 -12.16 -5.98
C VAL A 91 -3.45 -11.76 -7.16
N PHE A 92 -2.87 -10.57 -7.19
CA PHE A 92 -2.09 -10.15 -8.36
C PHE A 92 -0.78 -10.93 -8.48
N VAL A 93 -0.13 -11.29 -7.35
CA VAL A 93 1.06 -12.14 -7.35
C VAL A 93 0.73 -13.54 -7.88
N ALA A 94 -0.41 -14.11 -7.51
CA ALA A 94 -0.86 -15.40 -8.04
C ALA A 94 -1.16 -15.34 -9.53
N LYS A 95 -1.83 -14.28 -10.01
CA LYS A 95 -2.12 -14.09 -11.44
C LYS A 95 -0.87 -13.90 -12.28
N ALA A 96 0.13 -13.20 -11.74
CA ALA A 96 1.43 -13.05 -12.39
C ALA A 96 2.12 -14.39 -12.71
N ARG A 97 1.81 -15.46 -11.97
CA ARG A 97 2.32 -16.82 -12.24
C ARG A 97 1.59 -17.56 -13.36
N THR A 98 0.44 -17.06 -13.79
CA THR A 98 -0.43 -17.72 -14.79
C THR A 98 -0.22 -17.22 -16.22
N VAL A 99 0.58 -16.16 -16.38
CA VAL A 99 0.84 -15.47 -17.64
C VAL A 99 2.33 -15.16 -17.73
N THR A 100 2.91 -15.17 -18.93
CA THR A 100 4.31 -14.80 -19.10
C THR A 100 4.47 -13.28 -19.12
N ASP A 101 5.63 -12.79 -18.68
CA ASP A 101 5.98 -11.37 -18.64
C ASP A 101 5.85 -10.69 -20.01
N GLU A 102 6.08 -11.42 -21.11
CA GLU A 102 5.95 -10.88 -22.48
C GLU A 102 4.50 -10.61 -22.87
N ARG A 103 3.54 -11.31 -22.25
CA ARG A 103 2.11 -11.13 -22.53
C ARG A 103 1.51 -10.04 -21.66
N THR A 104 1.66 -10.16 -20.34
CA THR A 104 1.15 -9.17 -19.38
C THR A 104 1.97 -9.22 -18.11
N MET A 105 2.86 -8.24 -17.93
CA MET A 105 3.61 -8.08 -16.68
C MET A 105 2.69 -7.48 -15.61
N ILE A 106 2.54 -8.17 -14.48
CA ILE A 106 1.70 -7.75 -13.36
C ILE A 106 2.58 -7.55 -12.14
N CYS A 107 2.59 -6.36 -11.55
CA CYS A 107 3.30 -6.10 -10.31
C CYS A 107 2.48 -5.20 -9.39
N GLY A 108 3.01 -4.90 -8.21
CA GLY A 108 2.40 -3.93 -7.31
C GLY A 108 3.41 -3.03 -6.62
N THR A 109 2.90 -1.94 -6.08
CA THR A 109 3.63 -1.00 -5.23
C THR A 109 3.00 -0.96 -3.85
N ARG A 110 3.80 -0.93 -2.79
CA ARG A 110 3.33 -0.75 -1.42
C ARG A 110 4.05 0.44 -0.80
N TYR A 111 3.27 1.37 -0.24
CA TYR A 111 3.79 2.60 0.37
C TYR A 111 2.98 3.02 1.60
N GLY A 112 3.57 3.93 2.38
CA GLY A 112 2.97 4.46 3.59
C GLY A 112 1.89 5.53 3.34
N ASN A 113 1.53 6.25 4.40
CA ASN A 113 0.60 7.36 4.26
C ASN A 113 1.22 8.51 3.43
N VAL A 114 0.47 8.97 2.41
CA VAL A 114 0.84 10.17 1.66
C VAL A 114 0.52 11.41 2.50
N MET A 115 1.54 12.24 2.71
CA MET A 115 1.46 13.52 3.42
C MET A 115 0.42 14.44 2.77
N ALA A 116 -0.32 15.18 3.60
CA ALA A 116 -1.36 16.12 3.18
C ALA A 116 -2.51 15.51 2.33
N SER A 117 -2.65 14.18 2.28
CA SER A 117 -3.76 13.54 1.56
C SER A 117 -5.12 13.85 2.22
N ARG A 118 -6.19 13.89 1.41
CA ARG A 118 -7.55 14.22 1.89
C ARG A 118 -7.99 13.27 3.02
N GLY A 119 -8.34 13.85 4.16
CA GLY A 119 -8.77 13.11 5.36
C GLY A 119 -7.63 12.54 6.21
N SER A 120 -6.38 12.88 5.92
CA SER A 120 -5.22 12.50 6.75
C SER A 120 -5.02 13.45 7.94
N VAL A 121 -4.05 13.13 8.78
CA VAL A 121 -3.76 13.85 10.03
C VAL A 121 -3.22 15.27 9.81
N ILE A 122 -2.43 15.50 8.76
CA ILE A 122 -1.82 16.82 8.49
C ILE A 122 -2.90 17.87 8.19
N PRO A 123 -3.85 17.65 7.23
CA PRO A 123 -4.95 18.58 7.02
C PRO A 123 -5.84 18.74 8.25
N LEU A 124 -6.07 17.66 9.02
CA LEU A 124 -6.85 17.73 10.26
C LEU A 124 -6.20 18.68 11.29
N PHE A 125 -4.90 18.59 11.52
CA PHE A 125 -4.18 19.47 12.43
C PHE A 125 -4.18 20.92 11.94
N ILE A 126 -3.95 21.15 10.64
CA ILE A 126 -4.03 22.49 10.05
C ILE A 126 -5.42 23.09 10.22
N ASP A 127 -6.47 22.30 9.99
CA ASP A 127 -7.86 22.74 10.18
C ASP A 127 -8.18 23.00 11.66
N GLN A 128 -7.67 22.19 12.59
CA GLN A 128 -7.82 22.41 14.02
C GLN A 128 -7.14 23.71 14.46
N ILE A 129 -5.92 23.98 13.99
CA ILE A 129 -5.19 25.24 14.24
C ILE A 129 -5.99 26.43 13.74
N LYS A 130 -6.41 26.42 12.47
CA LYS A 130 -7.16 27.52 11.85
C LYS A 130 -8.49 27.83 12.52
N ASN A 131 -9.08 26.82 13.17
CA ASN A 131 -10.34 26.95 13.90
C ASN A 131 -10.15 27.17 15.42
N GLY A 132 -8.90 27.37 15.90
CA GLY A 132 -8.61 27.57 17.32
C GLY A 132 -8.94 26.37 18.20
N LYS A 133 -8.96 25.15 17.63
CA LYS A 133 -9.26 23.91 18.36
C LYS A 133 -7.98 23.21 18.81
N PRO A 134 -8.01 22.41 19.90
CA PRO A 134 -6.90 21.53 20.25
C PRO A 134 -6.56 20.55 19.12
N LEU A 135 -5.28 20.21 18.98
CA LEU A 135 -4.82 19.15 18.09
C LEU A 135 -5.12 17.81 18.75
N THR A 136 -5.90 16.97 18.09
CA THR A 136 -6.26 15.64 18.62
C THR A 136 -5.20 14.62 18.24
N VAL A 137 -4.27 14.34 19.14
CA VAL A 137 -3.21 13.34 18.95
C VAL A 137 -3.66 12.02 19.58
N THR A 138 -3.52 10.90 18.86
CA THR A 138 -3.90 9.58 19.37
C THR A 138 -2.90 9.10 20.42
N ASP A 139 -1.74 8.63 19.97
CA ASP A 139 -0.58 8.30 20.80
C ASP A 139 0.62 9.05 20.19
N PRO A 140 1.26 9.97 20.94
CA PRO A 140 2.38 10.75 20.44
C PRO A 140 3.59 9.86 20.08
N GLY A 141 3.70 8.66 20.65
CA GLY A 141 4.77 7.70 20.36
C GLY A 141 4.53 6.83 19.13
N MET A 142 3.39 6.97 18.43
CA MET A 142 3.16 6.27 17.16
C MET A 142 4.10 6.80 16.08
N THR A 143 4.64 5.90 15.26
CA THR A 143 5.49 6.25 14.11
C THR A 143 4.78 5.94 12.79
N ARG A 144 4.96 6.82 11.81
CA ARG A 144 4.42 6.65 10.46
C ARG A 144 5.47 7.04 9.44
N PHE A 145 5.57 6.27 8.36
CA PHE A 145 6.36 6.66 7.20
C PHE A 145 5.83 7.98 6.63
N LEU A 146 6.74 8.88 6.31
CA LEU A 146 6.45 10.14 5.65
C LEU A 146 6.80 10.02 4.18
N MET A 147 5.79 10.16 3.33
CA MET A 147 5.94 10.13 1.88
C MET A 147 5.08 11.23 1.27
N SER A 148 5.65 12.04 0.40
CA SER A 148 4.96 13.02 -0.41
C SER A 148 4.15 12.36 -1.53
N LEU A 149 3.26 13.12 -2.16
CA LEU A 149 2.55 12.61 -3.34
C LEU A 149 3.50 12.36 -4.51
N GLU A 150 4.55 13.18 -4.63
CA GLU A 150 5.56 13.06 -5.68
C GLU A 150 6.34 11.75 -5.52
N GLU A 151 6.86 11.45 -4.33
CA GLU A 151 7.53 10.18 -4.02
C GLU A 151 6.62 8.96 -4.29
N ALA A 152 5.32 9.04 -3.94
CA ALA A 152 4.38 7.97 -4.24
C ALA A 152 4.18 7.75 -5.76
N VAL A 153 4.22 8.82 -6.56
CA VAL A 153 4.18 8.73 -8.03
C VAL A 153 5.50 8.18 -8.57
N GLU A 154 6.64 8.61 -8.03
CA GLU A 154 7.96 8.08 -8.38
C GLU A 154 8.06 6.57 -8.14
N LEU A 155 7.53 6.06 -7.04
CA LEU A 155 7.46 4.62 -6.78
C LEU A 155 6.67 3.88 -7.86
N VAL A 156 5.53 4.42 -8.30
CA VAL A 156 4.72 3.81 -9.37
C VAL A 156 5.46 3.84 -10.71
N VAL A 157 6.15 4.93 -11.02
CA VAL A 157 6.97 5.05 -12.24
C VAL A 157 8.17 4.10 -12.18
N PHE A 158 8.81 3.97 -11.02
CA PHE A 158 9.93 3.06 -10.80
C PHE A 158 9.51 1.61 -10.98
N ALA A 159 8.35 1.21 -10.44
CA ALA A 159 7.77 -0.11 -10.66
C ALA A 159 7.42 -0.33 -12.14
N PHE A 160 6.83 0.66 -12.81
CA PHE A 160 6.53 0.60 -14.24
C PHE A 160 7.78 0.31 -15.09
N GLN A 161 8.93 0.88 -14.72
CA GLN A 161 10.19 0.72 -15.46
C GLN A 161 10.97 -0.55 -15.08
N ASN A 162 11.00 -0.93 -13.80
CA ASN A 162 11.98 -1.87 -13.26
C ASN A 162 11.39 -3.17 -12.67
N ALA A 163 10.08 -3.23 -12.45
CA ALA A 163 9.45 -4.42 -11.89
C ALA A 163 9.36 -5.55 -12.91
N LYS A 164 9.41 -6.78 -12.40
CA LYS A 164 9.12 -8.04 -13.08
C LYS A 164 7.77 -8.57 -12.61
N ALA A 165 7.26 -9.60 -13.29
CA ALA A 165 5.99 -10.18 -12.91
C ALA A 165 6.00 -10.72 -11.47
N GLY A 166 4.99 -10.31 -10.72
CA GLY A 166 4.75 -10.69 -9.33
C GLY A 166 5.52 -9.86 -8.30
N ASP A 167 6.36 -8.91 -8.71
CA ASP A 167 7.10 -8.08 -7.76
C ASP A 167 6.17 -7.20 -6.92
N ILE A 168 6.55 -6.98 -5.65
CA ILE A 168 6.07 -5.88 -4.83
C ILE A 168 7.22 -4.89 -4.64
N MET A 169 7.03 -3.67 -5.15
CA MET A 169 8.00 -2.58 -5.06
C MET A 169 7.67 -1.67 -3.88
N VAL A 170 8.68 -1.34 -3.09
CA VAL A 170 8.57 -0.49 -1.90
C VAL A 170 9.63 0.60 -1.96
N GLN A 171 9.26 1.84 -1.66
CA GLN A 171 10.23 2.92 -1.49
C GLN A 171 10.71 2.97 -0.03
N LYS A 172 12.01 3.16 0.17
CA LYS A 172 12.56 3.48 1.48
C LYS A 172 12.11 4.88 1.85
N SER A 173 11.57 5.05 3.05
CA SER A 173 11.04 6.34 3.50
C SER A 173 11.41 6.60 4.95
N PRO A 174 11.68 7.86 5.33
CA PRO A 174 11.83 8.23 6.73
C PRO A 174 10.49 8.13 7.46
N ALA A 175 10.53 8.19 8.78
CA ALA A 175 9.34 8.21 9.62
C ALA A 175 9.45 9.27 10.71
N SER A 176 8.31 9.82 11.12
CA SER A 176 8.22 10.67 12.30
C SER A 176 7.31 10.06 13.34
N THR A 177 7.45 10.51 14.58
CA THR A 177 6.39 10.30 15.56
C THR A 177 5.19 11.21 15.26
N VAL A 178 4.01 10.85 15.73
CA VAL A 178 2.82 11.72 15.63
C VAL A 178 2.99 12.96 16.52
N GLY A 179 3.69 12.82 17.65
CA GLY A 179 4.03 13.94 18.52
C GLY A 179 4.91 14.98 17.82
N ASP A 180 6.01 14.55 17.20
CA ASP A 180 6.91 15.43 16.46
C ASP A 180 6.20 16.11 15.29
N LEU A 181 5.34 15.35 14.59
CA LEU A 181 4.54 15.91 13.49
C LEU A 181 3.58 17.01 13.97
N ALA A 182 2.89 16.79 15.09
CA ALA A 182 1.99 17.79 15.68
C ALA A 182 2.77 19.05 16.11
N GLN A 183 3.93 18.86 16.74
CA GLN A 183 4.81 19.95 17.17
C GLN A 183 5.35 20.75 15.98
N ALA A 184 5.86 20.08 14.95
CA ALA A 184 6.37 20.71 13.73
C ALA A 184 5.29 21.57 13.04
N ILE A 185 4.06 21.06 12.96
CA ILE A 185 2.94 21.82 12.38
C ILE A 185 2.59 23.05 13.23
N LYS A 186 2.59 22.94 14.57
CA LYS A 186 2.38 24.10 15.45
C LYS A 186 3.43 25.18 15.24
N GLU A 187 4.71 24.79 15.17
CA GLU A 187 5.82 25.72 14.98
C GLU A 187 5.75 26.44 13.63
N LEU A 188 5.45 25.72 12.54
CA LEU A 188 5.29 26.28 11.20
C LEU A 188 4.16 27.31 11.11
N PHE A 189 3.10 27.14 11.90
CA PHE A 189 1.95 28.04 11.94
C PHE A 189 2.05 29.10 13.05
N HIS A 190 3.14 29.11 13.82
CA HIS A 190 3.31 29.96 15.02
C HIS A 190 2.11 29.84 15.98
N ALA A 191 1.61 28.62 16.16
CA ALA A 191 0.38 28.32 16.89
C ALA A 191 0.67 27.73 18.28
N ASP A 192 -0.10 28.14 19.29
CA ASP A 192 0.03 27.67 20.67
C ASP A 192 -1.02 26.63 21.09
N ASN A 193 -1.90 26.20 20.16
CA ASN A 193 -3.01 25.28 20.39
C ASN A 193 -2.62 24.08 21.29
N GLU A 194 -3.47 23.74 22.26
CA GLU A 194 -3.30 22.57 23.13
C GLU A 194 -3.19 21.29 22.29
N ILE A 195 -2.30 20.37 22.68
CA ILE A 195 -2.30 19.00 22.18
C ILE A 195 -3.12 18.15 23.14
N HIS A 196 -4.28 17.67 22.68
CA HIS A 196 -5.16 16.82 23.45
C HIS A 196 -4.95 15.35 23.07
N ILE A 197 -4.46 14.54 24.01
CA ILE A 197 -4.20 13.11 23.80
C ILE A 197 -5.51 12.34 23.96
N ILE A 198 -6.00 11.76 22.86
CA ILE A 198 -7.28 11.02 22.82
C ILE A 198 -7.10 9.49 22.95
N GLY A 199 -5.87 9.00 22.93
CA GLY A 199 -5.54 7.57 22.95
C GLY A 199 -5.62 6.92 21.56
N THR A 200 -5.08 5.70 21.48
CA THR A 200 -5.08 4.88 20.25
C THR A 200 -6.49 4.53 19.81
N ARG A 201 -6.83 4.80 18.55
CA ARG A 201 -8.13 4.42 17.97
C ARG A 201 -8.12 2.95 17.56
N HIS A 202 -9.32 2.39 17.38
CA HIS A 202 -9.48 1.01 16.93
C HIS A 202 -8.91 0.84 15.51
N GLY A 203 -8.23 -0.28 15.27
CA GLY A 203 -7.66 -0.62 13.96
C GLY A 203 -6.36 0.10 13.60
N GLU A 204 -5.73 0.80 14.55
CA GLU A 204 -4.42 1.45 14.37
C GLU A 204 -3.28 0.68 15.05
N LYS A 205 -2.11 0.68 14.41
CA LYS A 205 -0.88 0.13 14.99
C LYS A 205 -0.03 1.22 15.63
N ARG A 206 0.89 0.81 16.50
CA ARG A 206 1.92 1.69 17.05
C ARG A 206 2.86 2.18 15.93
N TYR A 207 3.41 1.25 15.16
CA TYR A 207 4.20 1.49 13.96
C TYR A 207 3.57 0.76 12.77
N GLU A 208 3.84 1.26 11.56
CA GLU A 208 3.52 0.57 10.31
C GLU A 208 4.74 -0.18 9.78
N THR A 209 4.49 -1.31 9.12
CA THR A 209 5.50 -2.18 8.50
C THR A 209 5.38 -2.04 6.98
N LEU A 210 6.51 -1.86 6.27
CA LEU A 210 6.54 -1.88 4.81
C LEU A 210 6.95 -3.24 4.25
N LEU A 211 7.89 -3.94 4.91
CA LEU A 211 8.30 -5.30 4.58
C LEU A 211 8.19 -6.19 5.81
N THR A 212 7.39 -7.24 5.71
CA THR A 212 7.35 -8.30 6.73
C THR A 212 8.69 -9.03 6.81
N LYS A 213 8.91 -9.85 7.85
CA LYS A 213 10.17 -10.60 8.01
C LYS A 213 10.52 -11.47 6.80
N GLU A 214 9.52 -12.17 6.25
CA GLU A 214 9.70 -13.02 5.06
C GLU A 214 10.05 -12.18 3.83
N GLU A 215 9.34 -11.07 3.62
CA GLU A 215 9.58 -10.18 2.49
C GLU A 215 10.95 -9.50 2.58
N TYR A 216 11.34 -9.04 3.78
CA TYR A 216 12.61 -8.38 4.01
C TYR A 216 13.80 -9.32 3.75
N LEU A 217 13.68 -10.60 4.12
CA LEU A 217 14.71 -11.61 3.89
C LEU A 217 15.00 -11.83 2.39
N VAL A 218 13.97 -11.77 1.55
CA VAL A 218 14.10 -11.99 0.09
C VAL A 218 14.17 -10.69 -0.71
N ALA A 219 13.97 -9.54 -0.06
CA ALA A 219 13.98 -8.25 -0.70
C ALA A 219 15.36 -7.94 -1.29
N GLN A 220 15.34 -7.38 -2.50
CA GLN A 220 16.54 -6.93 -3.17
C GLN A 220 16.62 -5.41 -3.05
N ASP A 221 17.75 -4.93 -2.53
CA ASP A 221 18.04 -3.51 -2.42
C ASP A 221 18.35 -2.94 -3.81
N MET A 222 17.55 -1.95 -4.23
CA MET A 222 17.65 -1.27 -5.52
C MET A 222 17.99 0.22 -5.34
N GLY A 223 18.72 0.58 -4.28
CA GLY A 223 19.02 1.97 -3.92
C GLY A 223 17.95 2.53 -3.01
N ASP A 224 17.13 3.47 -3.50
CA ASP A 224 16.03 4.07 -2.73
C ASP A 224 14.79 3.17 -2.64
N PHE A 225 14.85 1.98 -3.24
CA PHE A 225 13.74 1.03 -3.33
C PHE A 225 14.14 -0.37 -2.88
N TYR A 226 13.15 -1.12 -2.40
CA TYR A 226 13.21 -2.56 -2.26
C TYR A 226 12.31 -3.23 -3.30
N ARG A 227 12.82 -4.32 -3.88
CA ARG A 227 12.04 -5.25 -4.71
C ARG A 227 11.82 -6.55 -3.96
N VAL A 228 10.57 -6.88 -3.68
CA VAL A 228 10.19 -8.20 -3.16
C VAL A 228 9.79 -9.06 -4.36
N PRO A 229 10.63 -10.02 -4.79
CA PRO A 229 10.28 -10.91 -5.88
C PRO A 229 9.12 -11.82 -5.48
N ALA A 230 8.23 -12.12 -6.43
CA ALA A 230 7.32 -13.24 -6.25
C ALA A 230 8.14 -14.52 -6.02
N ASP A 231 7.68 -15.36 -5.11
CA ASP A 231 8.24 -16.71 -5.03
C ASP A 231 7.94 -17.44 -6.35
N THR A 232 8.98 -17.62 -7.16
CA THR A 232 8.91 -18.17 -8.54
C THR A 232 9.05 -19.70 -8.57
N ARG A 233 8.98 -20.38 -7.43
CA ARG A 233 9.12 -21.85 -7.37
C ARG A 233 7.82 -22.51 -7.84
N ASP A 234 7.89 -23.27 -8.94
CA ASP A 234 6.79 -23.95 -9.66
C ASP A 234 5.76 -24.64 -8.75
N LEU A 235 4.74 -23.90 -8.27
CA LEU A 235 3.63 -24.40 -7.44
C LEU A 235 4.05 -25.47 -6.41
N ASN A 236 5.27 -25.40 -5.90
CA ASN A 236 5.86 -26.48 -5.14
C ASN A 236 5.44 -26.30 -3.66
N TYR A 237 4.61 -27.23 -3.20
CA TYR A 237 4.07 -27.22 -1.84
C TYR A 237 5.14 -27.57 -0.77
N ASP A 238 6.30 -28.11 -1.16
CA ASP A 238 7.31 -28.64 -0.22
C ASP A 238 7.84 -27.61 0.79
N LYS A 239 7.87 -26.31 0.46
CA LYS A 239 8.31 -25.26 1.41
C LYS A 239 7.26 -24.91 2.47
N TYR A 240 6.00 -25.24 2.24
CA TYR A 240 4.93 -25.07 3.23
C TYR A 240 4.86 -26.26 4.20
N PHE A 241 5.49 -27.40 3.86
CA PHE A 241 5.33 -28.66 4.61
C PHE A 241 6.64 -29.39 4.98
N VAL A 242 7.72 -29.28 4.21
CA VAL A 242 8.93 -30.14 4.26
C VAL A 242 10.24 -29.36 4.44
N GLU A 243 10.40 -28.20 3.78
CA GLU A 243 11.64 -27.40 3.84
C GLU A 243 11.44 -26.01 4.50
N GLY A 244 11.87 -25.86 5.75
CA GLY A 244 11.98 -24.54 6.41
C GLY A 244 13.28 -23.81 6.07
N SER A 245 13.27 -22.48 6.02
CA SER A 245 14.52 -21.69 5.99
C SER A 245 14.99 -21.38 7.41
N LYS A 246 16.23 -21.77 7.75
CA LYS A 246 16.85 -21.38 9.04
C LYS A 246 17.10 -19.86 9.13
N GLU A 247 17.15 -19.16 8.00
CA GLU A 247 17.36 -17.70 7.94
C GLU A 247 16.11 -16.90 8.35
N LEU A 248 14.89 -17.48 8.26
CA LEU A 248 13.66 -16.88 8.82
C LEU A 248 13.71 -16.70 10.35
N THR A 249 14.68 -17.35 11.01
CA THR A 249 14.92 -17.24 12.45
C THR A 249 15.75 -16.00 12.81
N GLN A 250 16.36 -15.31 11.84
CA GLN A 250 17.11 -14.08 12.09
C GLN A 250 16.18 -12.85 12.09
N GLU A 251 16.50 -11.86 12.91
CA GLU A 251 15.69 -10.66 13.11
C GLU A 251 15.76 -9.70 11.92
N GLY A 252 14.60 -9.25 11.43
CA GLY A 252 14.49 -8.06 10.59
C GLY A 252 13.13 -7.97 9.89
N GLU A 253 12.35 -6.95 10.21
CA GLU A 253 11.27 -6.42 9.36
C GLU A 253 11.61 -4.96 9.06
N TYR A 254 11.10 -4.39 7.96
CA TYR A 254 11.27 -2.97 7.68
C TYR A 254 10.03 -2.21 8.13
N ASN A 255 10.16 -1.39 9.18
CA ASN A 255 9.04 -0.68 9.80
C ASN A 255 9.41 0.78 10.15
N SER A 256 8.40 1.55 10.51
CA SER A 256 8.56 2.99 10.79
C SER A 256 9.27 3.29 12.11
N ASP A 257 9.49 2.28 12.98
CA ASP A 257 10.26 2.45 14.21
C ASP A 257 11.77 2.28 13.98
N ASN A 258 12.18 1.48 12.98
CA ASN A 258 13.58 1.13 12.70
C ASN A 258 14.15 1.77 11.42
N THR A 259 13.44 2.74 10.84
CA THR A 259 13.92 3.53 9.70
C THR A 259 14.60 4.83 10.14
N GLN A 260 15.06 5.63 9.16
CA GLN A 260 15.62 6.95 9.41
C GLN A 260 14.54 7.89 9.99
N ARG A 261 14.91 8.64 11.02
CA ARG A 261 14.07 9.67 11.65
C ARG A 261 14.60 11.06 11.31
#